data_AF-A0A6N4QA65-F1
#
_entry.id   AF-A0A6N4QA65-F1
#
_cell.length_a   1.000
_cell.length_b   1.000
_cell.length_c   1.000
_cell.angle_alpha   90.00
_cell.angle_beta   90.00
_cell.angle_gamma   90.00
#
_symmetry.space_group_name_H-M   'P 1'
#
loop_
_entity.id
_entity.type
_entity.pdbx_description
1 polymer ?
#
loop_
_entity_poly.entity_id
_entity_poly.type
_entity_poly.pdbx_seq_one_letter_code
_entity_poly.pdbx_strand_id
1 'polypeptide(L)'
;MNNITIFIIALFLFSCSSNEIKDLKNIYSGIKTDENRFVRIKLNNFKDFKTKIIVNFQDYESFAAENFKYEQKFDLNQSDVNGDYIDVPMPKGIFIGSITLITKNHTPFYKNITGFYQIFFGVDSNYSLYNASKHDCRSEIRKNAFQIPKTYNTNFCNSLDLSNSNKIITVSLDQIEKINPESTILLLYTSISIGTAKYLSQYPYAPFLIIHTFLGITQNDILINFENYSNL
;
A
#
# COMPACT_ATOMS: atom_id res chain seq x y z
N MET A 1 -9.29 -27.23 47.31
CA MET A 1 -8.82 -27.65 45.98
C MET A 1 -9.79 -27.09 44.95
N ASN A 2 -9.48 -25.98 44.27
CA ASN A 2 -10.25 -25.53 43.07
C ASN A 2 -9.67 -24.34 42.28
N ASN A 3 -8.60 -23.68 42.73
CA ASN A 3 -8.09 -22.48 42.03
C ASN A 3 -6.92 -22.73 41.07
N ILE A 4 -6.32 -23.93 41.08
CA ILE A 4 -5.15 -24.25 40.23
C ILE A 4 -5.60 -24.72 38.84
N THR A 5 -6.75 -25.36 38.72
CA THR A 5 -7.26 -25.92 37.46
C THR A 5 -7.75 -24.85 36.48
N ILE A 6 -8.24 -23.71 36.97
CA ILE A 6 -8.75 -22.62 36.11
C ILE A 6 -7.61 -21.87 35.41
N PHE A 7 -6.43 -21.79 36.02
CA PHE A 7 -5.27 -21.08 35.45
C PHE A 7 -4.64 -21.83 34.26
N ILE A 8 -4.70 -23.16 34.26
CA ILE A 8 -4.11 -23.99 33.20
C ILE A 8 -4.99 -24.00 31.94
N ILE A 9 -6.32 -23.92 32.09
CA ILE A 9 -7.25 -23.86 30.95
C ILE A 9 -7.15 -22.50 30.23
N ALA A 10 -6.86 -21.41 30.94
CA ALA A 10 -6.65 -20.09 30.34
C ALA A 10 -5.34 -19.99 29.52
N LEU A 11 -4.32 -20.78 29.86
CA LEU A 11 -3.03 -20.80 29.15
C LEU A 11 -3.11 -21.47 27.77
N PHE A 12 -4.06 -22.39 27.55
CA PHE A 12 -4.23 -23.05 26.25
C PHE A 12 -5.09 -22.25 25.25
N LEU A 13 -5.83 -21.23 25.69
CA LEU A 13 -6.69 -20.41 24.82
C LEU A 13 -5.92 -19.31 24.04
N PHE A 14 -4.63 -19.12 24.31
CA PHE A 14 -3.78 -18.16 23.58
C PHE A 14 -2.92 -18.79 22.47
N SER A 15 -3.18 -20.06 22.12
CA SER A 15 -2.64 -20.63 20.88
C SER A 15 -3.43 -20.12 19.67
N CYS A 16 -3.44 -18.79 19.49
CA CYS A 16 -3.63 -18.21 18.17
C CYS A 16 -2.47 -18.71 17.32
N SER A 17 -2.73 -19.71 16.48
CA SER A 17 -1.91 -20.02 15.32
C SER A 17 -1.91 -18.77 14.44
N SER A 18 -1.02 -17.81 14.73
CA SER A 18 -0.75 -16.75 13.77
C SER A 18 -0.05 -17.45 12.61
N ASN A 19 -0.76 -17.59 11.49
CA ASN A 19 -0.10 -17.93 10.24
C ASN A 19 1.03 -16.91 10.05
N GLU A 20 2.27 -17.39 10.08
CA GLU A 20 3.44 -16.52 9.98
C GLU A 20 3.44 -15.85 8.60
N ILE A 21 3.32 -14.51 8.59
CA ILE A 21 3.41 -13.73 7.36
C ILE A 21 4.86 -13.78 6.89
N LYS A 22 5.07 -14.17 5.64
CA LYS A 22 6.41 -14.31 5.07
C LYS A 22 6.81 -13.09 4.26
N ASP A 23 7.90 -12.44 4.67
CA ASP A 23 8.49 -11.32 3.93
C ASP A 23 9.17 -11.80 2.64
N LEU A 24 8.62 -11.38 1.50
CA LEU A 24 9.13 -11.69 0.17
C LEU A 24 10.55 -11.18 -0.05
N LYS A 25 10.94 -10.08 0.61
CA LYS A 25 12.31 -9.57 0.52
C LYS A 25 13.29 -10.61 1.06
N ASN A 26 12.95 -11.31 2.15
CA ASN A 26 13.81 -12.29 2.77
C ASN A 26 13.81 -13.63 2.02
N ILE A 27 12.71 -13.98 1.35
CA ILE A 27 12.60 -15.20 0.53
C ILE A 27 13.40 -15.05 -0.77
N TYR A 28 13.36 -13.86 -1.39
CA TYR A 28 13.91 -13.63 -2.72
C TYR A 28 15.21 -12.79 -2.73
N SER A 29 15.78 -12.47 -1.55
CA SER A 29 17.08 -11.80 -1.43
C SER A 29 18.23 -12.69 -1.91
N GLY A 30 18.49 -12.68 -3.21
CA GLY A 30 19.67 -13.31 -3.81
C GLY A 30 19.41 -14.49 -4.74
N ILE A 31 18.15 -14.86 -4.98
CA ILE A 31 17.79 -15.96 -5.90
C ILE A 31 16.97 -15.40 -7.08
N LYS A 32 17.65 -14.81 -8.06
CA LYS A 32 17.10 -14.60 -9.40
C LYS A 32 17.33 -15.89 -10.21
N THR A 33 16.54 -16.93 -9.94
CA THR A 33 16.47 -18.11 -10.82
C THR A 33 15.49 -17.83 -11.95
N ASP A 34 15.70 -18.44 -13.12
CA ASP A 34 14.81 -18.31 -14.30
C ASP A 34 13.37 -18.77 -14.03
N GLU A 35 13.15 -19.50 -12.93
CA GLU A 35 11.84 -19.94 -12.46
C GLU A 35 11.04 -18.88 -11.71
N ASN A 36 11.69 -17.85 -11.17
CA ASN A 36 11.03 -16.81 -10.38
C ASN A 36 10.47 -15.74 -11.32
N ARG A 37 9.14 -15.56 -11.30
CA ARG A 37 8.48 -14.48 -12.04
C ARG A 37 8.51 -13.19 -11.22
N PHE A 38 8.67 -12.07 -11.93
CA PHE A 38 8.66 -10.74 -11.34
C PHE A 38 7.75 -9.81 -12.13
N VAL A 39 7.12 -8.90 -11.41
CA VAL A 39 6.52 -7.69 -11.98
C VAL A 39 7.47 -6.53 -11.76
N ARG A 40 7.93 -5.94 -12.85
CA ARG A 40 8.76 -4.74 -12.84
C ARG A 40 7.87 -3.52 -12.97
N ILE A 41 7.94 -2.60 -12.01
CA ILE A 41 7.25 -1.32 -12.04
C ILE A 41 8.27 -0.26 -12.42
N LYS A 42 8.10 0.34 -13.59
CA LYS A 42 8.87 1.50 -14.06
C LYS A 42 8.22 2.79 -13.54
N LEU A 43 9.01 3.61 -12.87
CA LEU A 43 8.62 4.87 -12.25
C LEU A 43 9.07 6.05 -13.13
N ASN A 44 8.11 6.73 -13.78
CA ASN A 44 8.37 7.94 -14.55
C ASN A 44 8.04 9.19 -13.72
N ASN A 45 8.98 10.15 -13.66
CA ASN A 45 8.84 11.43 -12.94
C ASN A 45 8.70 11.34 -11.41
N PHE A 46 9.29 10.31 -10.78
CA PHE A 46 9.26 10.13 -9.30
C PHE A 46 10.48 10.72 -8.57
N LYS A 47 11.45 11.29 -9.29
CA LYS A 47 12.79 11.64 -8.74
C LYS A 47 12.75 12.51 -7.49
N ASP A 48 11.83 13.46 -7.42
CA ASP A 48 11.70 14.40 -6.29
C ASP A 48 10.78 13.88 -5.18
N PHE A 49 10.35 12.63 -5.27
CA PHE A 49 9.42 12.03 -4.32
C PHE A 49 10.00 10.77 -3.67
N LYS A 50 9.73 10.63 -2.38
CA LYS A 50 9.96 9.37 -1.66
C LYS A 50 8.86 8.39 -2.01
N THR A 51 9.24 7.25 -2.58
CA THR A 51 8.31 6.21 -3.00
C THR A 51 8.37 5.02 -2.06
N LYS A 52 7.20 4.55 -1.64
CA LYS A 52 6.98 3.35 -0.86
C LYS A 52 6.12 2.38 -1.69
N ILE A 53 6.49 1.11 -1.67
CA ILE A 53 5.69 0.03 -2.23
C ILE A 53 5.27 -0.95 -1.13
N ILE A 54 4.01 -1.35 -1.17
CA ILE A 54 3.44 -2.37 -0.30
C ILE A 54 2.79 -3.41 -1.22
N VAL A 55 3.21 -4.66 -1.13
CA VAL A 55 2.62 -5.77 -1.89
C VAL A 55 2.14 -6.82 -0.91
N ASN A 56 0.90 -7.25 -1.08
CA ASN A 56 0.31 -8.26 -0.20
C ASN A 56 -0.29 -9.39 -1.04
N PHE A 57 -0.11 -10.62 -0.57
CA PHE A 57 -0.70 -11.82 -1.17
C PHE A 57 -1.48 -12.59 -0.12
N GLN A 58 -2.64 -13.11 -0.52
CA GLN A 58 -3.51 -13.99 0.25
C GLN A 58 -3.83 -15.23 -0.60
N ASP A 59 -3.87 -16.41 0.02
CA ASP A 59 -4.32 -17.63 -0.65
C ASP A 59 -5.77 -17.46 -1.14
N TYR A 60 -6.03 -17.83 -2.40
CA TYR A 60 -7.38 -17.70 -2.96
C TYR A 60 -8.40 -18.55 -2.20
N GLU A 61 -8.04 -19.78 -1.81
CA GLU A 61 -8.96 -20.68 -1.09
C GLU A 61 -9.40 -20.11 0.25
N SER A 62 -8.46 -19.53 1.02
CA SER A 62 -8.76 -18.85 2.28
C SER A 62 -9.66 -17.63 2.07
N PHE A 63 -9.40 -16.86 1.01
CA PHE A 63 -10.27 -15.73 0.64
C PHE A 63 -11.67 -16.17 0.21
N ALA A 64 -11.79 -17.26 -0.55
CA ALA A 64 -13.07 -17.76 -1.04
C ALA A 64 -13.93 -18.34 0.11
N ALA A 65 -13.29 -18.98 1.10
CA ALA A 65 -13.97 -19.53 2.26
C ALA A 65 -14.50 -18.42 3.20
N GLU A 66 -13.70 -17.37 3.44
CA GLU A 66 -14.05 -16.27 4.35
C GLU A 66 -13.69 -14.92 3.72
N ASN A 67 -14.49 -14.46 2.75
CA ASN A 67 -14.21 -13.25 1.96
C ASN A 67 -14.17 -11.93 2.75
N PHE A 68 -14.61 -11.94 4.01
CA PHE A 68 -14.53 -10.81 4.94
C PHE A 68 -13.25 -10.84 5.81
N LYS A 69 -12.49 -11.94 5.79
CA LYS A 69 -11.28 -12.12 6.58
C LYS A 69 -10.05 -12.07 5.67
N TYR A 70 -9.27 -11.01 5.85
CA TYR A 70 -8.01 -10.87 5.14
C TYR A 70 -6.90 -11.61 5.89
N GLU A 71 -6.44 -12.73 5.33
CA GLU A 71 -5.35 -13.54 5.88
C GLU A 71 -4.13 -13.44 4.98
N GLN A 72 -3.28 -12.46 5.27
CA GLN A 72 -2.06 -12.24 4.51
C GLN A 72 -1.08 -13.40 4.68
N LYS A 73 -0.52 -13.88 3.57
CA LYS A 73 0.48 -14.95 3.56
C LYS A 73 1.86 -14.47 3.18
N PHE A 74 1.95 -13.54 2.23
CA PHE A 74 3.20 -12.92 1.83
C PHE A 74 3.07 -11.41 1.82
N ASP A 75 4.15 -10.73 2.19
CA ASP A 75 4.24 -9.28 2.16
C ASP A 75 5.56 -8.79 1.56
N LEU A 76 5.51 -7.62 0.94
CA LEU A 76 6.67 -6.84 0.56
C LEU A 76 6.42 -5.40 0.96
N ASN A 77 7.19 -4.87 1.89
CA ASN A 77 7.04 -3.50 2.34
C ASN A 77 8.39 -2.79 2.23
N GLN A 78 8.57 -2.03 1.14
CA GLN A 78 9.81 -1.30 0.88
C GLN A 78 9.51 0.20 0.89
N SER A 79 10.27 0.93 1.70
CA SER A 79 10.23 2.38 1.75
C SER A 79 11.49 2.94 1.10
N ASP A 80 11.40 4.19 0.62
CA ASP A 80 12.52 4.92 0.01
C ASP A 80 13.16 4.16 -1.18
N VAL A 81 12.31 3.71 -2.11
CA VAL A 81 12.76 3.12 -3.37
C VAL A 81 13.61 4.14 -4.12
N ASN A 82 14.89 3.79 -4.32
CA ASN A 82 15.83 4.59 -5.09
C ASN A 82 15.98 4.00 -6.51
N GLY A 83 15.64 4.78 -7.53
CA GLY A 83 15.80 4.41 -8.94
C GLY A 83 14.48 4.38 -9.72
N ASP A 84 14.57 4.09 -11.01
CA ASP A 84 13.44 4.16 -11.94
C ASP A 84 12.63 2.86 -12.02
N TYR A 85 13.03 1.82 -11.25
CA TYR A 85 12.44 0.48 -11.34
C TYR A 85 12.29 -0.17 -9.97
N ILE A 86 11.16 -0.87 -9.79
CA ILE A 86 10.91 -1.76 -8.65
C ILE A 86 10.64 -3.16 -9.20
N ASP A 87 11.41 -4.15 -8.78
CA ASP A 87 11.15 -5.55 -9.10
C ASP A 87 10.37 -6.19 -7.94
N VAL A 88 9.13 -6.59 -8.20
CA VAL A 88 8.26 -7.29 -7.25
C VAL A 88 8.29 -8.80 -7.55
N PRO A 89 8.83 -9.64 -6.65
CA PRO A 89 8.79 -11.09 -6.81
C PRO A 89 7.37 -11.62 -6.70
N MET A 90 7.03 -12.62 -7.52
CA MET A 90 5.74 -13.27 -7.53
C MET A 90 5.89 -14.73 -7.08
N PRO A 91 5.36 -15.12 -5.91
CA PRO A 91 5.43 -16.51 -5.45
C PRO A 91 4.58 -17.44 -6.32
N LYS A 92 5.01 -18.70 -6.49
CA LYS A 92 4.22 -19.75 -7.15
C LYS A 92 3.04 -20.17 -6.25
N GLY A 93 1.84 -20.25 -6.81
CA GLY A 93 0.62 -20.66 -6.10
C GLY A 93 -0.61 -19.89 -6.55
N ILE A 94 -1.78 -20.23 -6.02
CA ILE A 94 -3.04 -19.57 -6.35
C ILE A 94 -3.30 -18.46 -5.33
N PHE A 95 -3.08 -17.20 -5.76
CA PHE A 95 -3.15 -16.05 -4.88
C PHE A 95 -4.03 -14.94 -5.44
N ILE A 96 -4.62 -14.18 -4.53
CA ILE A 96 -5.09 -12.83 -4.80
C ILE A 96 -4.22 -11.84 -4.04
N GLY A 97 -4.09 -10.63 -4.55
CA GLY A 97 -3.19 -9.67 -3.95
C GLY A 97 -3.45 -8.24 -4.36
N SER A 98 -2.63 -7.36 -3.79
CA SER A 98 -2.57 -5.97 -4.24
C SER A 98 -1.14 -5.43 -4.22
N ILE A 99 -0.84 -4.60 -5.20
CA ILE A 99 0.37 -3.76 -5.25
C ILE A 99 -0.08 -2.33 -4.97
N THR A 100 0.44 -1.74 -3.90
CA THR A 100 0.16 -0.36 -3.50
C THR A 100 1.43 0.46 -3.64
N LEU A 101 1.35 1.55 -4.41
CA LEU A 101 2.38 2.57 -4.54
C LEU A 101 1.94 3.82 -3.78
N ILE A 102 2.82 4.31 -2.91
CA ILE A 102 2.62 5.53 -2.14
C ILE A 102 3.81 6.43 -2.41
N THR A 103 3.55 7.61 -2.95
CA THR A 103 4.57 8.62 -3.18
C THR A 103 4.35 9.82 -2.26
N LYS A 104 5.43 10.40 -1.74
CA LYS A 104 5.36 11.57 -0.87
C LYS A 104 6.49 12.55 -1.18
N ASN A 105 6.15 13.81 -1.31
CA ASN A 105 7.11 14.91 -1.30
C ASN A 105 6.66 15.92 -0.26
N HIS A 106 7.52 16.16 0.73
CA HIS A 106 7.21 17.02 1.86
C HIS A 106 8.19 18.17 1.93
N THR A 107 7.66 19.39 1.83
CA THR A 107 8.39 20.62 2.08
C THR A 107 7.94 21.15 3.45
N PRO A 108 8.78 21.05 4.49
CA PRO A 108 8.47 21.56 5.82
C PRO A 108 7.98 23.00 5.78
N PHE A 109 6.99 23.31 6.62
CA PHE A 109 6.36 24.63 6.71
C PHE A 109 5.65 25.13 5.46
N TYR A 110 5.50 24.31 4.41
CA TYR A 110 4.88 24.74 3.16
C TYR A 110 3.79 23.78 2.70
N LYS A 111 4.17 22.62 2.17
CA LYS A 111 3.22 21.69 1.59
C LYS A 111 3.69 20.25 1.73
N ASN A 112 2.73 19.35 1.85
CA ASN A 112 2.94 17.92 1.72
C ASN A 112 2.11 17.42 0.54
N ILE A 113 2.78 16.79 -0.40
CA ILE A 113 2.20 16.21 -1.60
C ILE A 113 2.19 14.70 -1.42
N THR A 114 1.03 14.08 -1.57
CA THR A 114 0.92 12.61 -1.49
C THR A 114 0.19 12.07 -2.70
N GLY A 115 0.70 10.99 -3.26
CA GLY A 115 0.03 10.21 -4.29
C GLY A 115 -0.14 8.77 -3.83
N PHE A 116 -1.27 8.18 -4.20
CA PHE A 116 -1.60 6.81 -3.85
C PHE A 116 -2.18 6.11 -5.06
N TYR A 117 -1.72 4.88 -5.27
CA TYR A 117 -2.20 4.03 -6.33
C TYR A 117 -2.18 2.58 -5.92
N GLN A 118 -3.22 1.85 -6.27
CA GLN A 118 -3.35 0.45 -5.91
C GLN A 118 -3.82 -0.38 -7.10
N ILE A 119 -3.14 -1.50 -7.33
CA ILE A 119 -3.52 -2.53 -8.30
C ILE A 119 -3.98 -3.75 -7.52
N PHE A 120 -5.18 -4.24 -7.79
CA PHE A 120 -5.64 -5.55 -7.32
C PHE A 120 -5.44 -6.59 -8.42
N PHE A 121 -4.99 -7.78 -8.06
CA PHE A 121 -4.71 -8.86 -9.02
C PHE A 121 -4.99 -10.26 -8.45
N GLY A 122 -5.16 -11.23 -9.36
CA GLY A 122 -5.21 -12.66 -9.07
C GLY A 122 -4.29 -13.45 -10.00
N VAL A 123 -3.61 -14.46 -9.46
CA VAL A 123 -2.68 -15.35 -10.19
C VAL A 123 -2.95 -16.80 -9.80
N ASP A 124 -2.82 -17.72 -10.75
CA ASP A 124 -2.87 -19.17 -10.48
C ASP A 124 -1.47 -19.78 -10.25
N SER A 125 -1.44 -21.10 -10.02
CA SER A 125 -0.21 -21.87 -9.78
C SER A 125 0.81 -21.83 -10.92
N ASN A 126 0.40 -21.52 -12.15
CA ASN A 126 1.24 -21.39 -13.34
C ASN A 126 1.54 -19.92 -13.68
N TYR A 127 1.19 -18.98 -12.79
CA TYR A 127 1.19 -17.55 -13.05
C TYR A 127 0.26 -17.12 -14.20
N SER A 128 -0.69 -17.97 -14.58
CA SER A 128 -1.71 -17.68 -15.58
C SER A 128 -2.98 -17.13 -14.94
N LEU A 129 -3.91 -16.73 -15.81
CA LEU A 129 -5.20 -16.15 -15.45
C LEU A 129 -6.03 -17.12 -14.61
N TYR A 130 -6.36 -16.74 -13.38
CA TYR A 130 -7.31 -17.48 -12.56
C TYR A 130 -8.76 -17.20 -13.02
N ASN A 131 -9.41 -18.20 -13.63
CA ASN A 131 -10.82 -18.27 -14.08
C ASN A 131 -11.46 -16.95 -14.58
N ALA A 132 -11.44 -16.82 -15.91
CA ALA A 132 -11.76 -15.64 -16.69
C ALA A 132 -13.17 -15.04 -16.49
N SER A 133 -13.20 -13.82 -15.97
CA SER A 133 -13.83 -12.74 -16.74
C SER A 133 -12.73 -11.93 -17.40
N LYS A 134 -12.72 -11.84 -18.75
CA LYS A 134 -11.91 -10.86 -19.51
C LYS A 134 -12.45 -9.44 -19.26
N HIS A 135 -12.57 -9.03 -18.00
CA HIS A 135 -12.84 -7.64 -17.70
C HIS A 135 -11.52 -6.91 -17.74
N ASP A 136 -11.41 -6.00 -18.71
CA ASP A 136 -10.31 -5.05 -18.83
C ASP A 136 -10.03 -4.40 -17.48
N CYS A 137 -8.76 -4.12 -17.19
CA CYS A 137 -8.37 -3.37 -16.00
C CYS A 137 -9.20 -2.09 -15.89
N ARG A 138 -9.99 -1.98 -14.81
CA ARG A 138 -10.83 -0.80 -14.58
C ARG A 138 -10.16 0.16 -13.62
N SER A 139 -10.08 1.41 -14.04
CA SER A 139 -9.58 2.50 -13.21
C SER A 139 -10.71 3.30 -12.62
N GLU A 140 -10.61 3.50 -11.32
CA GLU A 140 -11.54 4.34 -10.59
C GLU A 140 -10.74 5.33 -9.75
N ILE A 141 -11.15 6.60 -9.84
CA ILE A 141 -10.70 7.62 -8.92
C ILE A 141 -11.60 7.52 -7.69
N ARG A 142 -11.01 7.23 -6.54
CA ARG A 142 -11.72 7.10 -5.28
C ARG A 142 -11.29 8.19 -4.32
N LYS A 143 -12.22 8.59 -3.45
CA LYS A 143 -11.93 9.41 -2.27
C LYS A 143 -11.98 8.51 -1.04
N ASN A 144 -10.95 8.54 -0.21
CA ASN A 144 -10.98 7.80 1.04
C ASN A 144 -11.78 8.61 2.07
N ALA A 145 -12.90 8.07 2.57
CA ALA A 145 -13.73 8.72 3.58
C ALA A 145 -13.25 8.45 5.01
N PHE A 146 -12.51 7.36 5.23
CA PHE A 146 -12.08 6.92 6.56
C PHE A 146 -10.56 7.10 6.69
N GLN A 147 -10.15 8.27 7.20
CA GLN A 147 -8.84 8.69 7.73
C GLN A 147 -8.60 10.16 7.35
N ILE A 148 -7.66 10.41 6.44
CA ILE A 148 -7.30 11.70 5.87
C ILE A 148 -7.87 11.68 4.45
N PRO A 149 -8.83 12.56 4.11
CA PRO A 149 -9.45 12.57 2.79
C PRO A 149 -8.40 12.62 1.69
N LYS A 150 -8.37 11.63 0.80
CA LYS A 150 -7.37 11.59 -0.27
C LYS A 150 -8.01 11.12 -1.54
N THR A 151 -7.60 11.74 -2.64
CA THR A 151 -7.90 11.28 -3.99
C THR A 151 -6.85 10.25 -4.37
N TYR A 152 -7.31 9.08 -4.81
CA TYR A 152 -6.40 8.02 -5.23
C TYR A 152 -6.97 7.23 -6.39
N ASN A 153 -6.07 6.67 -7.18
CA ASN A 153 -6.42 5.84 -8.32
C ASN A 153 -6.37 4.37 -7.89
N THR A 154 -7.45 3.65 -8.10
CA THR A 154 -7.48 2.19 -7.93
C THR A 154 -7.71 1.53 -9.26
N ASN A 155 -6.87 0.55 -9.56
CA ASN A 155 -7.00 -0.30 -10.72
C ASN A 155 -7.35 -1.72 -10.28
N PHE A 156 -8.48 -2.20 -10.78
CA PHE A 156 -8.91 -3.58 -10.60
C PHE A 156 -8.50 -4.35 -11.84
N CYS A 157 -7.46 -5.17 -11.72
CA CYS A 157 -6.96 -5.99 -12.81
C CYS A 157 -7.19 -7.45 -12.46
N ASN A 158 -8.26 -8.04 -13.01
CA ASN A 158 -8.49 -9.47 -12.85
C ASN A 158 -7.42 -10.32 -13.57
N SER A 159 -6.63 -9.70 -14.44
CA SER A 159 -5.57 -10.31 -15.25
C SER A 159 -4.19 -9.76 -14.89
N LEU A 160 -3.35 -10.58 -14.27
CA LEU A 160 -1.89 -10.39 -14.30
C LEU A 160 -1.27 -11.69 -14.81
N ASP A 161 -1.24 -11.86 -16.13
CA ASP A 161 -0.62 -13.04 -16.74
C ASP A 161 0.91 -12.89 -16.82
N LEU A 162 1.63 -13.78 -16.11
CA LEU A 162 3.10 -13.89 -16.11
C LEU A 162 3.58 -15.26 -16.59
N SER A 163 2.70 -16.06 -17.20
CA SER A 163 2.99 -17.42 -17.67
C SER A 163 4.22 -17.45 -18.59
N ASN A 164 4.25 -16.54 -19.58
CA ASN A 164 5.27 -16.52 -20.63
C ASN A 164 6.50 -15.67 -20.29
N SER A 165 6.35 -14.58 -19.53
CA SER A 165 7.46 -13.66 -19.24
C SER A 165 7.18 -12.74 -18.05
N ASN A 166 8.24 -12.10 -17.55
CA ASN A 166 8.13 -11.01 -16.58
C ASN A 166 7.40 -9.83 -17.20
N LYS A 167 6.60 -9.13 -16.39
CA LYS A 167 5.77 -8.03 -16.86
C LYS A 167 6.33 -6.69 -16.45
N ILE A 168 6.30 -5.73 -17.38
CA ILE A 168 6.68 -4.35 -17.10
C ILE A 168 5.43 -3.49 -17.04
N ILE A 169 5.20 -2.92 -15.87
CA ILE A 169 4.17 -1.96 -15.54
C ILE A 169 4.81 -0.57 -15.57
N THR A 170 4.24 0.38 -16.31
CA THR A 170 4.75 1.76 -16.31
C THR A 170 3.75 2.68 -15.62
N VAL A 171 4.25 3.41 -14.62
CA VAL A 171 3.49 4.42 -13.89
C VAL A 171 4.17 5.78 -13.99
N SER A 172 3.37 6.83 -14.05
CA SER A 172 3.84 8.22 -14.07
C SER A 172 3.12 9.06 -13.04
N LEU A 173 3.83 10.06 -12.50
CA LEU A 173 3.19 11.12 -11.74
C LEU A 173 2.58 12.15 -12.68
N ASP A 174 1.35 12.53 -12.39
CA ASP A 174 0.65 13.61 -13.07
C ASP A 174 1.38 14.93 -12.83
N GLN A 175 1.40 15.83 -13.82
CA GLN A 175 2.12 17.11 -13.68
C GLN A 175 1.41 18.10 -12.75
N ILE A 176 0.13 17.85 -12.43
CA ILE A 176 -0.73 18.78 -11.70
C ILE A 176 -0.99 18.24 -10.29
N GLU A 177 -0.50 18.97 -9.30
CA GLU A 177 -0.88 18.79 -7.89
C GLU A 177 -2.22 19.49 -7.63
N LYS A 178 -3.14 18.83 -6.92
CA LYS A 178 -4.42 19.43 -6.52
C LYS A 178 -4.47 19.58 -5.01
N ILE A 179 -4.81 20.77 -4.54
CA ILE A 179 -5.03 20.99 -3.11
C ILE A 179 -6.18 20.10 -2.64
N ASN A 180 -5.97 19.41 -1.54
CA ASN A 180 -7.00 18.67 -0.84
C ASN A 180 -7.52 19.51 0.35
N PRO A 181 -8.64 20.23 0.16
CA PRO A 181 -9.14 21.16 1.17
C PRO A 181 -9.61 20.43 2.42
N GLU A 182 -10.24 19.26 2.26
CA GLU A 182 -10.77 18.47 3.38
C GLU A 182 -9.63 18.02 4.31
N SER A 183 -8.55 17.46 3.75
CA SER A 183 -7.35 17.09 4.49
C SER A 183 -6.62 18.27 5.10
N THR A 184 -6.51 19.38 4.36
CA THR A 184 -5.87 20.60 4.86
C THR A 184 -6.63 21.16 6.06
N ILE A 185 -7.96 21.24 6.00
CA ILE A 185 -8.80 21.72 7.09
C ILE A 185 -8.70 20.80 8.31
N LEU A 186 -8.79 19.48 8.12
CA LEU A 186 -8.67 18.50 9.21
C LEU A 186 -7.32 18.65 9.94
N LEU A 187 -6.24 18.85 9.18
CA LEU A 187 -4.90 19.05 9.71
C LEU A 187 -4.77 20.35 10.51
N LEU A 188 -5.32 21.45 9.97
CA LEU A 188 -5.32 22.73 10.67
C LEU A 188 -6.15 22.68 11.95
N TYR A 189 -7.31 22.03 11.92
CA TYR A 189 -8.15 21.84 13.10
C TYR A 189 -7.44 21.05 14.19
N THR A 190 -6.83 19.92 13.84
CA THR A 190 -6.03 19.13 14.78
C THR A 190 -4.84 19.94 15.32
N SER A 191 -4.23 20.79 14.49
CA SER A 191 -3.16 21.69 14.92
C SER A 191 -3.58 22.69 15.97
N ILE A 192 -4.68 23.40 15.71
CA ILE A 192 -5.21 24.40 16.63
C ILE A 192 -5.64 23.73 17.94
N SER A 193 -6.28 22.55 17.84
CA SER A 193 -6.77 21.82 19.01
C SER A 193 -5.63 21.33 19.90
N ILE A 194 -4.54 20.81 19.32
CA ILE A 194 -3.35 20.40 20.07
C ILE A 194 -2.61 21.64 20.62
N GLY A 195 -2.48 22.69 19.81
CA GLY A 195 -1.87 23.98 20.19
C GLY A 195 -2.54 24.66 21.38
N THR A 196 -3.85 24.50 21.53
CA THR A 196 -4.66 25.10 22.59
C THR A 196 -4.91 24.16 23.77
N ALA A 197 -4.39 22.93 23.73
CA ALA A 197 -4.59 21.97 24.79
C ALA A 197 -3.82 22.38 26.06
N LYS A 198 -4.45 22.23 27.23
CA LYS A 198 -3.90 22.67 28.53
C LYS A 198 -2.48 22.16 28.81
N TYR A 199 -2.17 20.92 28.41
CA TYR A 199 -0.85 20.31 28.63
C TYR A 199 0.27 20.92 27.78
N LEU A 200 -0.08 21.62 26.69
CA LEU A 200 0.84 22.34 25.81
C LEU A 200 0.74 23.85 25.96
N SER A 201 -0.07 24.35 26.90
CA SER A 201 -0.22 25.78 27.16
C SER A 201 1.09 26.49 27.53
N GLN A 202 2.06 25.75 28.08
CA GLN A 202 3.42 26.23 28.38
C GLN A 202 4.34 26.27 27.15
N TYR A 203 3.93 25.64 26.04
CA TYR A 203 4.68 25.53 24.80
C TYR A 203 3.82 25.99 23.61
N PRO A 204 3.36 27.26 23.59
CA PRO A 204 2.36 27.74 22.62
C PRO A 204 2.76 27.56 21.15
N TYR A 205 4.07 27.50 20.86
CA TYR A 205 4.59 27.33 19.50
C TYR A 205 4.94 25.88 19.13
N ALA A 206 5.09 24.98 20.11
CA ALA A 206 5.57 23.61 19.82
C ALA A 206 4.59 22.80 18.96
N PRO A 207 3.27 22.85 19.16
CA PRO A 207 2.32 22.13 18.31
C PRO A 207 2.25 22.68 16.89
N PHE A 208 2.29 24.02 16.76
CA PHE A 208 2.34 24.70 15.47
C PHE A 208 3.60 24.29 14.69
N LEU A 209 4.76 24.28 15.37
CA LEU A 209 6.02 23.82 14.80
C LEU A 209 5.96 22.34 14.41
N ILE A 210 5.54 21.44 15.30
CA ILE A 210 5.50 19.99 15.01
C ILE A 210 4.63 19.72 13.77
N ILE A 211 3.43 20.30 13.70
CA ILE A 211 2.51 19.96 12.62
C ILE A 211 2.94 20.59 11.30
N HIS A 212 3.34 21.87 11.29
CA HIS A 212 3.84 22.47 10.06
C HIS A 212 5.16 21.87 9.59
N THR A 213 6.00 21.36 10.51
CA THR A 213 7.25 20.70 10.14
C THR A 213 7.01 19.30 9.58
N PHE A 214 6.10 18.50 10.14
CA PHE A 214 5.91 17.10 9.71
C PHE A 214 4.85 16.91 8.63
N LEU A 215 3.84 17.76 8.60
CA LEU A 215 2.68 17.62 7.72
C LEU A 215 2.61 18.76 6.70
N GLY A 216 3.25 19.91 6.92
CA GLY A 216 3.14 21.06 6.03
C GLY A 216 1.88 21.88 6.28
N ILE A 217 1.77 23.06 5.67
CA ILE A 217 0.58 23.93 5.84
C ILE A 217 -0.58 23.42 4.97
N THR A 218 -0.26 22.94 3.77
CA THR A 218 -1.24 22.43 2.80
C THR A 218 -1.03 20.95 2.52
N GLN A 219 -2.14 20.22 2.35
CA GLN A 219 -2.12 18.84 1.84
C GLN A 219 -2.53 18.86 0.38
N ASN A 220 -1.66 18.35 -0.48
CA ASN A 220 -1.90 18.22 -1.91
C ASN A 220 -1.96 16.73 -2.29
N ASP A 221 -2.88 16.42 -3.18
CA ASP A 221 -2.92 15.12 -3.84
C ASP A 221 -2.26 15.25 -5.22
N ILE A 222 -1.47 14.24 -5.58
CA ILE A 222 -0.94 14.05 -6.93
C ILE A 222 -1.41 12.69 -7.45
N LEU A 223 -1.92 12.64 -8.67
CA LEU A 223 -2.37 11.39 -9.27
C LEU A 223 -1.19 10.59 -9.79
N ILE A 224 -1.29 9.27 -9.64
CA ILE A 224 -0.39 8.33 -10.28
C ILE A 224 -1.17 7.71 -11.44
N ASN A 225 -0.68 7.90 -12.65
CA ASN A 225 -1.28 7.41 -13.87
C ASN A 225 -0.60 6.11 -14.30
N PHE A 226 -1.38 5.25 -14.94
CA PHE A 226 -0.91 4.00 -15.50
C PHE A 226 -0.93 4.11 -17.02
N GLU A 227 0.21 3.89 -17.67
CA GLU A 227 0.35 4.21 -19.09
C GLU A 227 -0.06 3.04 -20.03
N ASN A 228 -0.05 1.79 -19.54
CA ASN A 228 -0.27 0.60 -20.38
C ASN A 228 -1.38 -0.33 -19.85
N TYR A 229 -2.64 0.11 -19.94
CA TYR A 229 -3.79 -0.74 -19.60
C TYR A 229 -3.97 -1.93 -20.53
N SER A 230 -3.62 -1.79 -21.80
CA SER A 230 -3.97 -2.74 -22.87
C SER A 230 -3.18 -4.05 -22.85
N ASN A 231 -2.15 -4.17 -22.00
CA ASN A 231 -1.26 -5.34 -21.95
C ASN A 231 -1.24 -6.02 -20.56
N LEU A 232 -2.16 -5.69 -19.64
CA LEU A 232 -2.28 -6.27 -18.29
C LEU A 232 -3.07 -7.58 -18.25
#